data_AF-A0A9D7IG68-F1
#
_entry.id   AF-A0A9D7IG68-F1
#
_cell.length_a   1.000
_cell.length_b   1.000
_cell.length_c   1.000
_cell.angle_alpha   90.00
_cell.angle_beta   90.00
_cell.angle_gamma   90.00
#
_symmetry.space_group_name_H-M   'P 1'
#
loop_
_entity.id
_entity.type
_entity.pdbx_description
1 polymer ?
#
loop_
_entity_poly.entity_id
_entity_poly.type
_entity_poly.pdbx_seq_one_letter_code
_entity_poly.pdbx_strand_id
1 'polypeptide(L)'
;MTQKIIIYRDAPRIDFETEVDWQENLVLLKAVFPVQIRSPHATFEIQFGAIERATHRNTPYDRARFEVPHLRWADLSEGNYGVALANDSKYGIDVENNVMRLSLLRAPTSPDKTADKGPHKFTYSLLPHPGDWRSAEVVRHALELNTPLRGLESCEQCRPSALPPFLDTCRQV
;
A
#
# COMPACT_ATOMS: atom_id res chain seq x y z
N MET A 1 17.76 -9.71 -2.27
CA MET A 1 16.36 -9.25 -2.43
C MET A 1 15.78 -9.90 -3.67
N THR A 2 14.56 -10.42 -3.55
CA THR A 2 13.76 -10.94 -4.66
C THR A 2 12.45 -10.17 -4.69
N GLN A 3 12.00 -9.77 -5.88
CA GLN A 3 10.74 -9.08 -6.07
C GLN A 3 9.92 -9.81 -7.14
N LYS A 4 8.65 -10.06 -6.85
CA LYS A 4 7.67 -10.56 -7.80
C LYS A 4 6.71 -9.44 -8.14
N ILE A 5 6.52 -9.20 -9.44
CA ILE A 5 5.57 -8.22 -9.97
C ILE A 5 4.40 -9.01 -10.53
N ILE A 6 3.21 -8.77 -9.98
CA ILE A 6 1.99 -9.52 -10.29
C ILE A 6 1.01 -8.56 -10.95
N ILE A 7 0.55 -8.95 -12.13
CA ILE A 7 -0.46 -8.21 -12.90
C ILE A 7 -1.66 -9.13 -13.05
N TYR A 8 -2.84 -8.61 -12.70
CA TYR A 8 -4.08 -9.35 -12.78
C TYR A 8 -4.85 -9.02 -14.06
N ARG A 9 -5.69 -9.94 -14.49
CA ARG A 9 -6.63 -9.68 -15.60
C ARG A 9 -7.75 -8.72 -15.17
N ASP A 10 -8.35 -8.98 -14.01
CA ASP A 10 -9.60 -8.37 -13.58
C ASP A 10 -9.44 -7.44 -12.37
N ALA A 11 -8.21 -7.11 -11.99
CA ALA A 11 -7.92 -6.12 -10.95
C ALA A 11 -7.01 -5.01 -11.52
N PRO A 12 -7.38 -3.73 -11.41
CA PRO A 12 -6.66 -2.61 -12.03
C PRO A 12 -5.38 -2.20 -11.27
N ARG A 13 -4.76 -3.12 -10.51
CA ARG A 13 -3.57 -2.86 -9.70
C ARG A 13 -2.43 -3.80 -10.06
N ILE A 14 -1.21 -3.33 -9.82
CA ILE A 14 0.03 -4.09 -9.96
C ILE A 14 0.57 -4.33 -8.55
N ASP A 15 0.67 -5.60 -8.14
CA ASP A 15 1.18 -5.96 -6.82
C ASP A 15 2.68 -6.28 -6.89
N PHE A 16 3.43 -5.79 -5.91
CA PHE A 16 4.86 -6.01 -5.74
C PHE A 16 5.09 -6.79 -4.45
N GLU A 17 5.28 -8.10 -4.55
CA GLU A 17 5.70 -8.91 -3.41
C GLU A 17 7.22 -8.89 -3.31
N THR A 18 7.73 -8.34 -2.22
CA THR A 18 9.18 -8.19 -2.02
C THR A 18 9.64 -9.02 -0.83
N GLU A 19 10.65 -9.86 -1.05
CA GLU A 19 11.32 -10.69 -0.06
C GLU A 19 12.79 -10.26 0.05
N VAL A 20 13.23 -9.90 1.25
CA VAL A 20 14.57 -9.35 1.50
C VAL A 20 15.15 -10.01 2.74
N ASP A 21 16.36 -10.56 2.64
CA ASP A 21 17.20 -10.80 3.81
C ASP A 21 17.99 -9.52 4.08
N TRP A 22 17.63 -8.81 5.15
CA TRP A 22 18.14 -7.49 5.47
C TRP A 22 19.29 -7.60 6.47
N GLN A 23 20.51 -7.30 6.01
CA GLN A 23 21.73 -7.36 6.82
C GLN A 23 22.49 -6.02 6.85
N GLU A 24 21.90 -4.98 6.27
CA GLU A 24 22.51 -3.67 6.14
C GLU A 24 22.63 -2.93 7.49
N ASN A 25 23.46 -1.88 7.53
CA ASN A 25 23.57 -0.97 8.67
C ASN A 25 23.54 0.48 8.17
N LEU A 26 22.77 1.33 8.83
CA LEU A 26 22.62 2.76 8.52
C LEU A 26 22.12 3.06 7.09
N VAL A 27 21.34 2.11 6.52
CA VAL A 27 20.72 2.23 5.20
C VAL A 27 19.20 2.36 5.33
N LEU A 28 18.59 3.10 4.41
CA LEU A 28 17.14 3.18 4.21
C LEU A 28 16.80 2.71 2.79
N LEU A 29 16.10 1.59 2.69
CA LEU A 29 15.60 1.08 1.43
C LEU A 29 14.26 1.74 1.10
N LYS A 30 14.14 2.30 -0.11
CA LYS A 30 12.89 2.86 -0.64
C LYS A 30 12.55 2.25 -2.00
N ALA A 31 11.27 2.05 -2.26
CA ALA A 31 10.74 1.85 -3.61
C ALA A 31 10.37 3.22 -4.20
N VAL A 32 10.78 3.47 -5.44
CA VAL A 32 10.63 4.78 -6.10
C VAL A 32 9.78 4.63 -7.35
N PHE A 33 8.72 5.42 -7.42
CA PHE A 33 7.76 5.45 -8.52
C PHE A 33 7.67 6.86 -9.10
N PRO A 34 8.46 7.17 -10.15
CA PRO A 34 8.23 8.38 -10.92
C PRO A 34 6.95 8.21 -11.74
N VAL A 35 5.96 9.04 -11.46
CA VAL A 35 4.70 9.08 -12.21
C VAL A 35 4.63 10.36 -13.04
N GLN A 36 3.89 10.36 -14.13
CA GLN A 36 3.74 11.54 -14.97
C GLN A 36 2.49 12.33 -14.56
N ILE A 37 2.46 12.80 -13.30
CA ILE A 37 1.36 13.54 -12.72
C ILE A 37 1.90 14.81 -12.06
N ARG A 38 1.28 15.95 -12.33
CA ARG A 38 1.65 17.25 -11.80
C ARG A 38 0.52 17.83 -10.95
N SER A 39 0.50 17.43 -9.69
CA SER A 39 -0.36 18.04 -8.68
C SER A 39 0.45 18.77 -7.61
N PRO A 40 0.01 19.96 -7.14
CA PRO A 40 0.62 20.64 -6.01
C PRO A 40 0.39 19.90 -4.68
N HIS A 41 -0.55 18.95 -4.63
CA HIS A 41 -0.89 18.18 -3.43
C HIS A 41 -1.01 16.69 -3.71
N ALA A 42 -0.60 15.89 -2.74
CA ALA A 42 -0.86 14.45 -2.66
C ALA A 42 -1.79 14.17 -1.48
N THR A 43 -2.67 13.18 -1.64
CA THR A 43 -3.62 12.77 -0.61
C THR A 43 -3.09 11.54 0.12
N PHE A 44 -3.11 11.56 1.44
CA PHE A 44 -2.63 10.46 2.28
C PHE A 44 -3.74 9.99 3.21
N GLU A 45 -3.81 8.68 3.43
CA GLU A 45 -4.72 8.13 4.42
C GLU A 45 -4.30 8.50 5.84
N ILE A 46 -5.28 8.92 6.64
CA ILE A 46 -5.19 9.07 8.09
C ILE A 46 -6.30 8.25 8.75
N GLN A 47 -6.29 8.21 10.08
CA GLN A 47 -7.35 7.55 10.85
C GLN A 47 -8.70 8.17 10.49
N PHE A 48 -9.61 7.33 9.98
CA PHE A 48 -10.98 7.71 9.61
C PHE A 48 -11.09 8.86 8.58
N GLY A 49 -10.05 9.09 7.77
CA GLY A 49 -10.10 10.16 6.79
C GLY A 49 -8.89 10.21 5.88
N ALA A 50 -8.77 11.33 5.16
CA ALA A 50 -7.66 11.61 4.28
C ALA A 50 -7.18 13.05 4.52
N ILE A 51 -5.88 13.28 4.29
CA ILE A 51 -5.26 14.60 4.40
C ILE A 51 -4.47 14.91 3.14
N GLU A 52 -4.61 16.13 2.64
CA GLU A 52 -3.79 16.63 1.54
C GLU A 52 -2.51 17.28 2.08
N ARG A 53 -1.38 16.98 1.44
CA ARG A 53 -0.09 17.61 1.75
C ARG A 53 0.58 18.07 0.47
N ALA A 54 1.28 19.19 0.55
CA ALA A 54 1.99 19.75 -0.59
C ALA A 54 3.08 18.79 -1.09
N THR A 55 3.23 18.71 -2.42
CA THR A 55 4.28 17.92 -3.09
C THR A 55 5.56 18.73 -3.32
N HIS A 56 5.56 20.02 -2.99
CA HIS A 56 6.68 20.93 -3.15
C HIS A 56 7.28 21.33 -1.79
N ARG A 57 8.50 21.88 -1.79
CA ARG A 57 9.25 22.25 -0.57
C ARG A 57 9.45 23.76 -0.39
N ASN A 58 8.40 24.54 -0.68
CA ASN A 58 8.47 26.00 -0.69
C ASN A 58 8.61 26.61 0.72
N THR A 59 7.84 26.11 1.69
CA THR A 59 7.91 26.61 3.08
C THR A 59 8.91 25.82 3.93
N PRO A 60 9.43 26.38 5.05
CA PRO A 60 10.22 25.61 6.01
C PRO A 60 9.50 24.36 6.53
N TYR A 61 8.18 24.45 6.64
CA TYR A 61 7.34 23.34 7.07
C TYR A 61 7.25 22.23 6.02
N ASP A 62 7.16 22.60 4.75
CA ASP A 62 7.21 21.63 3.65
C ASP A 62 8.58 20.96 3.54
N ARG A 63 9.67 21.73 3.75
CA ARG A 63 11.03 21.17 3.80
C ARG A 63 11.23 20.18 4.95
N ALA A 64 10.56 20.39 6.08
CA ALA A 64 10.65 19.50 7.23
C ALA A 64 9.90 18.16 7.00
N ARG A 65 9.00 18.08 6.01
CA ARG A 65 8.19 16.90 5.68
C ARG A 65 8.88 16.03 4.62
N PHE A 66 10.11 15.62 4.87
CA PHE A 66 10.87 14.74 3.96
C PHE A 66 10.33 13.29 3.91
N GLU A 67 9.51 12.92 4.89
CA GLU A 67 8.77 11.66 4.96
C GLU A 67 7.54 11.91 5.83
N VAL A 68 6.39 11.40 5.40
CA VAL A 68 5.11 11.58 6.10
C VAL A 68 4.52 10.21 6.44
N PRO A 69 3.83 10.10 7.59
CA PRO A 69 3.06 8.92 7.88
C PRO A 69 1.86 8.84 6.93
N HIS A 70 1.61 7.65 6.41
CA HIS A 70 0.36 7.24 5.79
C HIS A 70 -0.03 5.89 6.36
N LEU A 71 -1.31 5.53 6.28
CA LEU A 71 -1.78 4.22 6.71
C LEU A 71 -1.61 3.20 5.57
N ARG A 72 -2.69 2.89 4.84
CA ARG A 72 -2.71 1.84 3.83
C ARG A 72 -2.51 2.37 2.43
N TRP A 73 -2.80 3.66 2.19
CA TRP A 73 -2.70 4.24 0.85
C TRP A 73 -2.27 5.71 0.83
N ALA A 74 -1.72 6.10 -0.30
CA ALA A 74 -1.46 7.48 -0.70
C ALA A 74 -1.80 7.63 -2.19
N ASP A 75 -2.26 8.81 -2.59
CA ASP A 75 -2.69 9.09 -3.96
C ASP A 75 -2.07 10.39 -4.47
N LEU A 76 -1.65 10.37 -5.72
CA LEU A 76 -1.26 11.54 -6.48
C LEU A 76 -2.09 11.58 -7.75
N SER A 77 -3.02 12.53 -7.82
CA SER A 77 -3.96 12.67 -8.95
C SER A 77 -3.97 14.09 -9.51
N GLU A 78 -4.13 14.22 -10.83
CA GLU A 78 -4.39 15.47 -11.52
C GLU A 78 -5.60 15.31 -12.45
N GLY A 79 -6.54 16.27 -12.43
CA GLY A 79 -7.65 16.34 -13.39
C GLY A 79 -8.41 15.02 -13.58
N ASN A 80 -8.04 14.25 -14.60
CA ASN A 80 -8.66 13.00 -15.02
C ASN A 80 -7.80 11.73 -14.83
N TYR A 81 -6.60 11.81 -14.23
CA TYR A 81 -5.72 10.66 -14.03
C TYR A 81 -5.00 10.72 -12.67
N GLY A 82 -4.90 9.56 -12.03
CA GLY A 82 -4.24 9.39 -10.74
C GLY A 82 -3.45 8.12 -10.67
N VAL A 83 -2.48 8.11 -9.75
CA VAL A 83 -1.77 6.91 -9.35
C VAL A 83 -1.77 6.85 -7.84
N ALA A 84 -2.41 5.81 -7.32
CA ALA A 84 -2.38 5.48 -5.91
C ALA A 84 -1.34 4.40 -5.62
N LEU A 85 -0.73 4.52 -4.44
CA LEU A 85 0.17 3.55 -3.87
C LEU A 85 -0.47 2.99 -2.60
N ALA A 86 -0.72 1.69 -2.59
CA ALA A 86 -1.24 0.96 -1.43
C ALA A 86 -0.17 0.04 -0.83
N ASN A 87 -0.27 -0.27 0.46
CA ASN A 87 0.64 -1.20 1.13
C ASN A 87 -0.07 -2.00 2.24
N ASP A 88 0.62 -3.03 2.72
CA ASP A 88 0.18 -3.88 3.84
C ASP A 88 0.80 -3.51 5.21
N SER A 89 2.00 -2.91 5.22
CA SER A 89 2.84 -2.84 6.42
C SER A 89 3.80 -1.65 6.48
N LYS A 90 3.75 -0.73 5.51
CA LYS A 90 4.76 0.32 5.33
C LYS A 90 4.15 1.70 5.53
N TYR A 91 4.54 2.40 6.58
CA TYR A 91 3.85 3.64 6.97
C TYR A 91 4.58 4.92 6.58
N GLY A 92 5.83 4.85 6.14
CA GLY A 92 6.60 6.02 5.69
C GLY A 92 6.54 6.20 4.18
N ILE A 93 6.10 7.38 3.73
CA ILE A 93 6.10 7.74 2.31
C ILE A 93 6.59 9.18 2.12
N ASP A 94 7.23 9.45 0.99
CA ASP A 94 7.61 10.79 0.54
C ASP A 94 7.06 10.99 -0.87
N VAL A 95 6.40 12.12 -1.11
CA VAL A 95 5.92 12.50 -2.44
C VAL A 95 6.45 13.88 -2.75
N GLU A 96 7.40 13.92 -3.68
CA GLU A 96 8.06 15.16 -4.09
C GLU A 96 7.86 15.36 -5.59
N ASN A 97 7.18 16.46 -5.94
CA ASN A 97 6.66 16.74 -7.27
C ASN A 97 5.83 15.57 -7.80
N ASN A 98 6.40 14.79 -8.72
CA ASN A 98 5.78 13.69 -9.43
C ASN A 98 6.39 12.33 -9.05
N VAL A 99 7.19 12.27 -7.99
CA VAL A 99 7.88 11.05 -7.57
C VAL A 99 7.36 10.60 -6.22
N MET A 100 6.73 9.42 -6.19
CA MET A 100 6.28 8.77 -4.97
C MET A 100 7.35 7.79 -4.48
N ARG A 101 7.72 7.85 -3.20
CA ARG A 101 8.79 7.03 -2.61
C ARG A 101 8.28 6.37 -1.33
N LEU A 102 8.11 5.05 -1.36
CA LEU A 102 7.71 4.26 -0.20
C LEU A 102 8.93 3.78 0.57
N SER A 103 8.99 4.08 1.86
CA SER A 103 10.05 3.59 2.74
C SER A 103 9.78 2.16 3.15
N LEU A 104 10.66 1.25 2.74
CA LEU A 104 10.49 -0.20 2.91
C LEU A 104 11.16 -0.69 4.20
N LEU A 105 12.46 -0.50 4.34
CA LEU A 105 13.24 -0.99 5.48
C LEU A 105 14.27 0.05 5.91
N ARG A 106 14.48 0.16 7.21
CA ARG A 106 15.55 0.97 7.81
C ARG A 106 16.51 0.07 8.57
N ALA A 107 17.76 0.47 8.69
CA ALA A 107 18.77 -0.25 9.48
C ALA A 107 19.41 0.66 10.54
N PRO A 108 18.64 1.20 11.51
CA PRO A 108 19.25 1.99 12.58
C PRO A 108 20.14 1.09 13.45
N THR A 109 21.21 1.65 14.01
CA THR A 109 22.12 0.92 14.92
C THR A 109 21.98 1.35 16.38
N SER A 110 21.01 2.23 16.67
CA SER A 110 20.68 2.74 17.99
C SER A 110 19.16 2.96 18.08
N PRO A 111 18.49 2.58 19.20
CA PRO A 111 19.05 1.98 20.42
C PRO A 111 19.46 0.50 20.25
N ASP A 112 18.96 -0.18 19.22
CA ASP A 112 19.27 -1.57 18.91
C ASP A 112 20.25 -1.65 17.72
N LYS A 113 21.32 -2.44 17.87
CA LYS A 113 22.35 -2.66 16.84
C LYS A 113 21.91 -3.64 15.74
N THR A 114 20.83 -4.39 15.99
CA THR A 114 20.31 -5.43 15.12
C THR A 114 18.89 -5.14 14.65
N ALA A 115 18.44 -3.89 14.79
CA ALA A 115 17.10 -3.48 14.39
C ALA A 115 16.80 -3.88 12.95
N ASP A 116 15.64 -4.50 12.75
CA ASP A 116 15.13 -4.98 11.47
C ASP A 116 16.06 -5.95 10.72
N LYS A 117 17.08 -6.56 11.35
CA LYS A 117 17.89 -7.58 10.67
C LYS A 117 17.14 -8.89 10.47
N GLY A 118 17.42 -9.57 9.35
CA GLY A 118 16.86 -10.86 9.00
C GLY A 118 15.84 -10.80 7.85
N PRO A 119 15.03 -11.86 7.68
CA PRO A 119 14.11 -11.98 6.56
C PRO A 119 12.86 -11.11 6.74
N HIS A 120 12.52 -10.36 5.70
CA HIS A 120 11.32 -9.54 5.60
C HIS A 120 10.52 -9.91 4.35
N LYS A 121 9.19 -9.87 4.50
CA LYS A 121 8.23 -9.98 3.40
C LYS A 121 7.20 -8.87 3.54
N PHE A 122 6.94 -8.18 2.44
CA PHE A 122 5.93 -7.12 2.39
C PHE A 122 5.41 -6.94 0.97
N THR A 123 4.18 -6.45 0.90
CA THR A 123 3.46 -6.22 -0.35
C THR A 123 3.04 -4.77 -0.44
N TYR A 124 3.26 -4.19 -1.61
CA TYR A 124 2.71 -2.89 -1.98
C TYR A 124 2.18 -2.95 -3.40
N SER A 125 1.23 -2.09 -3.71
CA SER A 125 0.51 -2.12 -4.97
C SER A 125 0.47 -0.73 -5.58
N LEU A 126 0.70 -0.67 -6.88
CA LEU A 126 0.49 0.53 -7.68
C LEU A 126 -0.86 0.42 -8.37
N LEU A 127 -1.71 1.43 -8.21
CA LEU A 127 -3.06 1.50 -8.76
C LEU A 127 -3.18 2.75 -9.63
N PRO A 128 -2.91 2.64 -10.94
CA PRO A 128 -3.27 3.67 -11.90
C PRO A 128 -4.79 3.74 -12.05
N HIS A 129 -5.36 4.94 -12.04
CA HIS A 129 -6.81 5.10 -12.13
C HIS A 129 -7.24 6.39 -12.85
N PRO A 130 -8.46 6.44 -13.40
CA PRO A 130 -9.06 7.69 -13.83
C PRO A 130 -9.50 8.53 -12.63
N GLY A 131 -9.56 9.85 -12.81
CA GLY A 131 -10.08 10.78 -11.82
C GLY A 131 -9.24 10.87 -10.54
N ASP A 132 -9.93 10.96 -9.40
CA ASP A 132 -9.35 11.12 -8.07
C ASP A 132 -9.47 9.84 -7.22
N TRP A 133 -8.80 9.81 -6.06
CA TRP A 133 -8.86 8.65 -5.16
C TRP A 133 -10.27 8.23 -4.72
N ARG A 134 -11.24 9.15 -4.73
CA ARG A 134 -12.63 8.88 -4.33
C ARG A 134 -13.35 8.10 -5.40
N SER A 135 -13.33 8.62 -6.62
CA SER A 135 -13.98 8.00 -7.80
C SER A 135 -13.32 6.68 -8.20
N ALA A 136 -12.02 6.54 -7.95
CA ALA A 136 -11.26 5.33 -8.21
C ALA A 136 -11.35 4.26 -7.11
N GLU A 137 -12.14 4.48 -6.06
CA GLU A 137 -12.31 3.54 -4.94
C GLU A 137 -10.96 3.11 -4.30
N VAL A 138 -9.97 4.00 -4.25
CA VAL A 138 -8.61 3.67 -3.76
C VAL A 138 -8.65 3.10 -2.34
N VAL A 139 -9.52 3.66 -1.50
CA VAL A 139 -9.74 3.20 -0.12
C VAL A 139 -10.16 1.74 -0.09
N ARG A 140 -11.05 1.33 -1.01
CA ARG A 140 -11.53 -0.05 -1.11
C ARG A 140 -10.40 -0.97 -1.57
N HIS A 141 -9.68 -0.60 -2.63
CA HIS A 141 -8.57 -1.41 -3.13
C HIS A 141 -7.44 -1.60 -2.10
N ALA A 142 -7.13 -0.56 -1.32
CA ALA A 142 -6.18 -0.65 -0.22
C ALA A 142 -6.69 -1.56 0.91
N LEU A 143 -7.98 -1.53 1.22
CA LEU A 143 -8.60 -2.44 2.18
C LEU A 143 -8.59 -3.89 1.69
N GLU A 144 -8.90 -4.13 0.41
CA GLU A 144 -8.87 -5.46 -0.22
C GLU A 144 -7.47 -6.08 -0.18
N LEU A 145 -6.41 -5.27 -0.39
CA LEU A 145 -5.03 -5.73 -0.23
C LEU A 145 -4.74 -6.20 1.21
N ASN A 146 -5.32 -5.53 2.20
CA ASN A 146 -5.12 -5.81 3.63
C ASN A 146 -6.09 -6.86 4.20
N THR A 147 -7.06 -7.33 3.40
CA THR A 147 -8.11 -8.24 3.86
C THR A 147 -8.07 -9.52 3.02
N PRO A 148 -7.20 -10.48 3.36
CA PRO A 148 -7.05 -11.70 2.56
C PRO A 148 -8.35 -12.51 2.55
N LEU A 149 -8.68 -13.07 1.39
CA LEU A 149 -9.79 -14.00 1.24
C LEU A 149 -9.55 -15.24 2.10
N ARG A 150 -10.56 -15.63 2.87
CA ARG A 150 -10.54 -16.84 3.68
C ARG A 150 -11.46 -17.87 3.03
N GLY A 151 -10.87 -18.89 2.41
CA GLY A 151 -11.61 -20.07 1.98
C GLY A 151 -11.93 -20.95 3.19
N LEU A 152 -13.16 -21.44 3.27
CA LEU A 152 -13.57 -22.46 4.23
C LEU A 152 -14.02 -23.69 3.46
N GLU A 153 -13.50 -24.85 3.84
CA GLU A 153 -13.98 -26.12 3.30
C GLU A 153 -15.32 -26.46 3.93
N SER A 154 -16.22 -26.99 3.11
CA SER A 154 -17.54 -27.36 3.56
C SER A 154 -17.55 -28.77 4.15
N CYS A 155 -18.18 -28.95 5.32
CA CYS A 155 -18.26 -30.27 5.95
C CYS A 155 -19.51 -31.02 5.47
N GLU A 156 -19.33 -32.22 4.92
CA GLU A 156 -20.41 -33.07 4.38
C GLU A 156 -21.44 -33.51 5.45
N GLN A 157 -21.09 -33.42 6.73
CA GLN A 157 -21.92 -33.92 7.85
C GLN A 157 -22.63 -32.80 8.63
N CYS A 158 -22.58 -31.54 8.19
CA CYS A 158 -23.34 -30.51 8.88
C CYS A 158 -24.84 -30.71 8.72
N ARG A 159 -25.57 -30.42 9.80
CA ARG A 159 -27.03 -30.26 9.75
C ARG A 159 -27.40 -29.10 8.80
N PRO A 160 -28.55 -29.17 8.11
CA PRO A 160 -29.01 -28.08 7.26
C PRO A 160 -29.07 -26.80 8.08
N SER A 161 -28.29 -25.80 7.68
CA SER A 161 -28.32 -24.49 8.33
C SER A 161 -29.50 -23.67 7.79
N ALA A 162 -29.94 -22.68 8.57
CA ALA A 162 -30.95 -21.73 8.13
C ALA A 162 -30.39 -20.65 7.17
N LEU A 163 -29.10 -20.73 6.84
CA LEU A 163 -28.44 -19.78 5.96
C LEU A 163 -28.67 -20.17 4.49
N PRO A 164 -28.71 -19.18 3.58
CA PRO A 164 -28.80 -19.47 2.17
C PRO A 164 -27.53 -20.17 1.67
N PRO A 165 -27.60 -20.93 0.55
CA PRO A 165 -26.53 -21.83 0.11
C PRO A 165 -25.16 -21.19 -0.16
N PHE A 166 -25.10 -19.87 -0.39
CA PHE A 166 -23.85 -19.13 -0.60
C PHE A 166 -23.19 -18.64 0.70
N LEU A 167 -23.89 -18.75 1.83
CA LEU A 167 -23.37 -18.53 3.19
C LEU A 167 -23.29 -19.83 3.99
N ASP A 168 -23.89 -20.91 3.47
CA ASP A 168 -23.88 -22.22 4.11
C ASP A 168 -22.61 -22.97 3.71
N THR A 169 -21.64 -23.03 4.62
CA THR A 169 -20.37 -23.74 4.44
C THR A 169 -20.55 -25.24 4.51
N CYS A 170 -21.68 -25.82 4.11
CA CYS A 170 -21.92 -27.27 4.20
C CYS A 170 -22.59 -27.88 2.97
N ARG A 171 -22.63 -27.18 1.83
CA ARG A 171 -23.43 -27.63 0.67
C ARG A 171 -22.86 -27.37 -0.74
N GLN A 172 -21.54 -27.26 -0.88
CA GLN A 172 -20.93 -27.12 -2.21
C GLN A 172 -19.87 -28.19 -2.47
N VAL A 173 -20.35 -29.39 -2.82
CA VAL A 173 -19.69 -30.36 -3.71
C VAL A 173 -20.75 -30.90 -4.66
#